data_AF-X1U757-F1
#
_entry.id   AF-X1U757-F1
#
_cell.length_a   1.000
_cell.length_b   1.000
_cell.length_c   1.000
_cell.angle_alpha   90.00
_cell.angle_beta   90.00
_cell.angle_gamma   90.00
#
_symmetry.space_group_name_H-M   'P 1'
#
loop_
_entity.id
_entity.type
_entity.pdbx_description
1 polymer ?
#
loop_
_entity_poly.entity_id
_entity_poly.type
_entity_poly.pdbx_seq_one_letter_code
_entity_poly.pdbx_strand_id
1 'polypeptide(L)'
;MSISEQQLASWSSVPSATEKDKMKNTHEEIRAALSKEFPISDILSRYNQAKEDGLAAYEVYLQGSYANNTYIRFNSDIDIVMQFNCAWGK
;
A
#
# COMPACT_ATOMS: atom_id res chain seq x y z
N MET A 1 -39.22 5.01 -7.31
CA MET A 1 -38.02 5.18 -6.47
C MET A 1 -37.64 6.65 -6.46
N SER A 2 -37.16 7.17 -5.35
CA SER A 2 -36.73 8.57 -5.20
C SER A 2 -35.32 8.85 -5.75
N ILE A 3 -34.54 7.80 -6.05
CA ILE A 3 -33.19 7.89 -6.60
C ILE A 3 -33.24 7.43 -8.06
N SER A 4 -32.62 8.20 -8.96
CA SER A 4 -32.53 7.86 -10.38
C SER A 4 -31.34 6.93 -10.66
N GLU A 5 -31.42 6.16 -11.74
CA GLU A 5 -30.30 5.33 -12.19
C GLU A 5 -29.04 6.15 -12.46
N GLN A 6 -29.22 7.35 -13.03
CA GLN A 6 -28.12 8.29 -13.26
C GLN A 6 -27.41 8.69 -11.96
N GLN A 7 -28.16 8.85 -10.88
CA GLN A 7 -27.60 9.17 -9.57
C GLN A 7 -26.80 8.00 -9.00
N LEU A 8 -27.30 6.76 -9.16
CA LEU A 8 -26.56 5.56 -8.77
C LEU A 8 -25.28 5.38 -9.60
N ALA A 9 -25.34 5.59 -10.91
CA ALA A 9 -24.19 5.56 -11.79
C ALA A 9 -23.12 6.57 -11.37
N SER A 10 -23.52 7.79 -11.00
CA SER A 10 -22.60 8.81 -10.48
C SER A 10 -21.93 8.37 -9.17
N TRP A 11 -22.69 7.78 -8.24
CA TRP A 11 -22.14 7.35 -6.94
C TRP A 11 -21.25 6.12 -7.02
N SER A 12 -21.39 5.29 -8.06
CA SER A 12 -20.51 4.15 -8.32
C SER A 12 -19.16 4.52 -8.95
N SER A 13 -18.99 5.77 -9.36
CA SER A 13 -17.79 6.21 -10.09
C SER A 13 -16.63 6.53 -9.15
N VAL A 14 -15.41 6.24 -9.61
CA VAL A 14 -14.17 6.56 -8.90
C VAL A 14 -13.91 8.07 -8.98
N PRO A 15 -13.58 8.76 -7.88
CA PRO A 15 -13.67 10.22 -7.78
C PRO A 15 -12.74 11.01 -8.72
N SER A 16 -11.55 10.51 -9.08
CA SER A 16 -10.66 11.15 -10.09
C SER A 16 -9.43 10.31 -10.43
N ALA A 17 -8.83 10.58 -11.60
CA ALA A 17 -7.51 10.10 -11.98
C ALA A 17 -6.37 10.68 -11.11
N THR A 18 -6.49 11.93 -10.64
CA THR A 18 -5.48 12.59 -9.80
C THR A 18 -5.29 11.93 -8.44
N GLU A 19 -6.29 11.20 -7.94
CA GLU A 19 -6.18 10.43 -6.70
C GLU A 19 -5.25 9.22 -6.86
N LYS A 20 -5.14 8.66 -8.07
CA LYS A 20 -4.19 7.57 -8.35
C LYS A 20 -2.75 8.05 -8.31
N ASP A 21 -2.49 9.26 -8.78
CA ASP A 21 -1.16 9.86 -8.72
C ASP A 21 -0.73 10.14 -7.29
N LYS A 22 -1.64 10.68 -6.45
CA LYS A 22 -1.39 10.85 -5.01
C LYS A 22 -1.09 9.52 -4.34
N MET A 23 -1.92 8.51 -4.59
CA MET A 23 -1.73 7.16 -4.05
C MET A 23 -0.34 6.61 -4.40
N LYS A 24 0.05 6.71 -5.68
CA LYS A 24 1.36 6.26 -6.15
C LYS A 24 2.48 7.02 -5.47
N ASN A 25 2.41 8.36 -5.43
CA ASN A 25 3.45 9.19 -4.84
C ASN A 25 3.62 8.90 -3.35
N THR A 26 2.52 8.82 -2.59
CA THR A 26 2.58 8.50 -1.15
C THR A 26 3.16 7.11 -0.90
N HIS A 27 2.80 6.09 -1.70
CA HIS A 27 3.42 4.77 -1.60
C HIS A 27 4.92 4.85 -1.81
N GLU A 28 5.37 5.45 -2.91
CA GLU A 28 6.79 5.52 -3.28
C GLU A 28 7.61 6.31 -2.25
N GLU A 29 7.08 7.42 -1.75
CA GLU A 29 7.73 8.22 -0.71
C GLU A 29 7.89 7.45 0.60
N ILE A 30 6.83 6.77 1.07
CA ILE A 30 6.89 5.97 2.29
C ILE A 30 7.81 4.77 2.11
N ARG A 31 7.75 4.09 0.96
CA ARG A 31 8.66 2.98 0.63
C ARG A 31 10.12 3.44 0.63
N ALA A 32 10.42 4.61 0.08
CA ALA A 32 11.76 5.18 0.08
C ALA A 32 12.22 5.53 1.50
N ALA A 33 11.35 6.14 2.31
CA ALA A 33 11.64 6.48 3.70
C ALA A 33 11.94 5.22 4.54
N LEU A 34 11.09 4.18 4.43
CA LEU A 34 11.29 2.91 5.11
C LEU A 34 12.58 2.20 4.68
N SER A 35 12.91 2.23 3.38
CA SER A 35 14.15 1.63 2.87
C SER A 35 15.40 2.34 3.38
N LYS A 36 15.31 3.63 3.69
CA LYS A 36 16.40 4.42 4.28
C LYS A 36 16.54 4.16 5.78
N GLU A 37 15.43 4.14 6.52
CA GLU A 37 15.42 4.00 7.97
C GLU A 37 15.63 2.55 8.43
N PHE A 38 15.16 1.59 7.62
CA PHE A 38 15.23 0.16 7.90
C PHE A 38 15.90 -0.60 6.75
N PRO A 39 17.22 -0.44 6.53
CA PRO A 39 17.93 -1.20 5.51
C PRO A 39 17.73 -2.70 5.68
N ILE A 40 17.46 -3.40 4.58
CA ILE A 40 17.24 -4.86 4.58
C ILE A 40 18.42 -5.61 5.23
N SER A 41 19.66 -5.14 5.00
CA SER A 41 20.86 -5.70 5.62
C SER A 41 20.81 -5.68 7.15
N ASP A 42 20.36 -4.57 7.72
CA ASP A 42 20.34 -4.32 9.15
C ASP A 42 19.27 -5.20 9.81
N ILE A 43 18.12 -5.33 9.14
CA ILE A 43 17.06 -6.25 9.54
C ILE A 43 17.58 -7.69 9.55
N LEU A 44 18.16 -8.17 8.45
CA LEU A 44 18.62 -9.57 8.34
C LEU A 44 19.69 -9.88 9.39
N SER A 45 20.61 -8.93 9.64
CA SER A 45 21.63 -9.04 10.68
C SER A 45 21.02 -9.14 12.08
N ARG A 46 20.05 -8.29 12.42
CA ARG A 46 19.41 -8.29 13.75
C ARG A 46 18.70 -9.60 14.08
N TYR A 47 18.13 -10.27 13.08
CA TYR A 47 17.36 -11.50 13.27
C TYR A 47 18.13 -12.77 12.87
N ASN A 48 19.45 -12.66 12.64
CA ASN A 48 20.34 -13.76 12.25
C ASN A 48 19.79 -14.60 11.08
N GLN A 49 19.25 -13.93 10.07
CA GLN A 49 18.67 -14.60 8.91
C GLN A 49 19.57 -14.49 7.69
N ALA A 50 19.74 -15.61 6.99
CA ALA A 50 20.32 -15.60 5.66
C ALA A 50 19.32 -14.95 4.68
N LYS A 51 19.84 -14.18 3.73
CA LYS A 51 19.05 -13.76 2.58
C LYS A 51 18.74 -15.02 1.76
N GLU A 52 17.56 -15.61 1.93
CA GLU A 52 17.10 -16.64 1.01
C GLU A 52 16.90 -16.02 -0.37
N ASP A 53 17.36 -16.72 -1.40
CA ASP A 53 17.21 -16.25 -2.78
C ASP A 53 15.72 -16.11 -3.11
N GLY A 54 15.30 -14.84 -3.30
CA GLY A 54 13.95 -14.49 -3.71
C GLY A 54 13.01 -13.98 -2.63
N LEU A 55 13.37 -14.01 -1.34
CA LEU A 55 12.53 -13.45 -0.26
C LEU A 55 13.13 -12.15 0.28
N ALA A 56 12.38 -11.04 0.18
CA ALA A 56 12.75 -9.79 0.84
C ALA A 56 12.47 -9.90 2.35
N ALA A 57 13.37 -9.35 3.19
CA ALA A 57 13.23 -9.39 4.65
C ALA A 57 11.92 -8.74 5.15
N TYR A 58 11.47 -7.72 4.41
CA TYR A 58 10.14 -7.17 4.51
C TYR A 58 9.67 -6.73 3.12
N GLU A 59 8.36 -6.57 2.97
CA GLU A 59 7.74 -5.97 1.79
C GLU A 59 6.82 -4.80 2.17
N VAL A 60 6.62 -3.89 1.22
CA VAL A 60 5.75 -2.72 1.38
C VAL A 60 4.74 -2.72 0.24
N TYR A 61 3.46 -2.73 0.59
CA TYR A 61 2.36 -2.75 -0.38
C TYR A 61 1.13 -1.99 0.14
N LEU A 62 0.18 -1.71 -0.75
CA LEU A 62 -1.07 -1.04 -0.38
C LEU A 62 -2.12 -2.07 0.08
N GLN A 63 -2.95 -1.67 1.03
CA GLN A 63 -4.21 -2.35 1.32
C GLN A 63 -5.37 -1.35 1.27
N GLY A 64 -6.55 -1.78 1.76
CA GLY A 64 -7.69 -0.88 1.94
C GLY A 64 -8.29 -0.38 0.62
N SER A 65 -8.94 0.78 0.67
CA SER A 65 -9.75 1.27 -0.45
C SER A 65 -8.94 1.62 -1.69
N TYR A 66 -7.72 2.13 -1.49
CA TYR A 66 -6.82 2.49 -2.59
C TYR A 66 -6.26 1.26 -3.29
N ALA A 67 -5.87 0.21 -2.56
CA ALA A 67 -5.43 -1.05 -3.17
C ALA A 67 -6.54 -1.74 -3.98
N ASN A 68 -7.79 -1.61 -3.52
CA ASN A 68 -8.94 -2.31 -4.09
C ASN A 68 -9.80 -1.47 -5.04
N ASN A 69 -9.40 -0.24 -5.37
CA ASN A 69 -10.15 0.69 -6.20
C ASN A 69 -11.60 0.96 -5.71
N THR A 70 -11.81 0.94 -4.39
CA THR A 70 -13.12 1.20 -3.76
C THR A 70 -13.17 2.55 -3.04
N TYR A 71 -12.19 3.42 -3.29
CA TYR A 71 -12.18 4.77 -2.75
C TYR A 71 -13.23 5.64 -3.44
N ILE A 72 -14.12 6.27 -2.66
CA ILE A 72 -15.22 7.13 -3.15
C ILE A 72 -15.06 8.60 -2.73
N ARG A 73 -14.09 8.90 -1.87
CA ARG A 73 -13.79 10.25 -1.39
C ARG A 73 -12.42 10.70 -1.89
N PHE A 74 -12.31 11.98 -2.19
CA PHE A 74 -11.03 12.63 -2.44
C PHE A 74 -10.22 12.78 -1.16
N ASN A 75 -8.88 12.72 -1.26
CA ASN A 75 -7.97 12.91 -0.13
C ASN A 75 -8.27 11.97 1.05
N SER A 76 -8.62 10.72 0.76
CA SER A 76 -8.71 9.73 1.83
C SER A 76 -7.31 9.32 2.25
N ASP A 77 -7.15 8.87 3.50
CA ASP A 77 -5.90 8.30 3.96
C ASP A 77 -5.56 7.02 3.17
N ILE A 78 -4.26 6.72 3.05
CA ILE A 78 -3.75 5.57 2.29
C ILE A 78 -3.21 4.52 3.26
N ASP A 79 -3.77 3.32 3.18
CA ASP A 79 -3.33 2.20 4.01
C ASP A 79 -2.09 1.52 3.40
N ILE A 80 -0.96 1.60 4.10
CA ILE A 80 0.30 0.96 3.71
C ILE A 80 0.64 -0.16 4.67
N VAL A 81 0.88 -1.34 4.13
CA VAL A 81 1.37 -2.50 4.87
C VAL A 81 2.88 -2.54 4.76
N MET A 82 3.56 -2.61 5.91
CA MET A 82 4.96 -3.02 6.02
C MET A 82 4.97 -4.42 6.64
N GLN A 83 5.17 -5.44 5.83
CA GLN A 83 5.11 -6.83 6.26
C GLN A 83 6.52 -7.36 6.50
N PHE A 84 6.80 -7.75 7.73
CA PHE A 84 8.04 -8.44 8.08
C PHE A 84 7.93 -9.93 7.75
N ASN A 85 8.75 -10.40 6.80
CA ASN A 85 8.63 -11.76 6.25
C ASN A 85 9.48 -12.79 6.98
N CYS A 86 10.36 -12.32 7.88
CA CYS A 86 11.36 -13.13 8.53
C CYS A 86 10.91 -13.72 9.87
N ALA A 87 9.82 -13.25 10.49
CA ALA A 87 9.47 -13.69 11.86
C ALA A 87 8.98 -15.15 11.94
N TRP A 88 8.45 -15.69 10.85
CA TRP A 88 8.00 -17.08 10.77
C TRP A 88 8.88 -17.78 9.74
N GLY A 89 9.87 -18.53 10.23
CA GLY A 89 10.61 -19.47 9.37
C GLY A 89 9.64 -20.46 8.73
N LYS A 90 9.91 -20.86 7.49
CA LYS A 90 9.29 -22.06 6.93
C LYS A 90 9.74 -23.30 7.69
#